data_AF-A0A512P911-F1
#
_entry.id   AF-A0A512P911-F1
#
_cell.length_a   1.000
_cell.length_b   1.000
_cell.length_c   1.000
_cell.angle_alpha   90.00
_cell.angle_beta   90.00
_cell.angle_gamma   90.00
#
_symmetry.space_group_name_H-M   'P 1'
#
loop_
_entity.id
_entity.type
_entity.pdbx_description
1 polymer ?
#
loop_
_entity_poly.entity_id
_entity_poly.type
_entity_poly.pdbx_seq_one_letter_code
_entity_poly.pdbx_strand_id
1 'polypeptide(L)'
;MATLVLAVTSGCSSSQAQGVETPVAEVATAADCLAPQVLTALGVPQEVVATRSPHADAPVAGQVPGGFVPVSVLSCELDGTLRDSDGVWSAITATRLEGDLDALVSALALPSASRTGTCTGPQPLVPVLWLVDAMGRAVRPLWPTDRCGRPQPGVSEALEVLEATGSDTYRAALERAASPTG
;
A
#
# COMPACT_ATOMS: atom_id res chain seq x y z
N MET A 1 40.58 59.94 -17.34
CA MET A 1 39.35 59.16 -17.56
C MET A 1 39.73 57.70 -17.67
N ALA A 2 39.29 56.87 -16.72
CA ALA A 2 38.99 55.43 -16.85
C ALA A 2 39.02 54.79 -15.45
N THR A 3 37.84 54.65 -14.84
CA THR A 3 37.64 53.88 -13.61
C THR A 3 36.85 52.64 -14.01
N LEU A 4 37.47 51.45 -13.89
CA LEU A 4 36.84 50.17 -14.20
C LEU A 4 36.38 49.54 -12.87
N VAL A 5 35.06 49.42 -12.69
CA VAL A 5 34.44 48.76 -11.53
C VAL A 5 34.04 47.35 -11.95
N LEU A 6 34.68 46.33 -11.35
CA LEU A 6 34.32 44.92 -11.49
C LEU A 6 33.33 44.53 -10.40
N ALA A 7 32.06 44.32 -10.78
CA ALA A 7 31.03 43.79 -9.89
C ALA A 7 31.08 42.25 -9.89
N VAL A 8 31.34 41.67 -8.73
CA VAL A 8 31.31 40.22 -8.50
C VAL A 8 29.90 39.84 -8.07
N THR A 9 29.14 39.14 -8.90
CA THR A 9 27.83 38.62 -8.53
C THR A 9 27.98 37.25 -7.87
N SER A 10 27.89 37.22 -6.54
CA SER A 10 27.77 36.01 -5.74
C SER A 10 26.41 35.35 -6.00
N GLY A 11 26.40 34.25 -6.75
CA GLY A 11 25.22 33.40 -6.88
C GLY A 11 25.01 32.57 -5.61
N CYS A 12 23.96 32.85 -4.86
CA CYS A 12 23.48 31.96 -3.80
C CYS A 12 22.84 30.73 -4.45
N SER A 13 23.54 29.58 -4.41
CA SER A 13 22.91 28.28 -4.67
C SER A 13 22.04 27.92 -3.47
N SER A 14 20.75 28.27 -3.53
CA SER A 14 19.74 27.72 -2.65
C SER A 14 19.49 26.26 -3.07
N SER A 15 20.21 25.34 -2.42
CA SER A 15 19.90 23.91 -2.45
C SER A 15 18.53 23.69 -1.82
N GLN A 16 17.47 23.82 -2.62
CA GLN A 16 16.14 23.40 -2.23
C GLN A 16 16.21 21.89 -2.01
N ALA A 17 16.00 21.46 -0.76
CA ALA A 17 15.81 20.07 -0.43
C ALA A 17 14.63 19.55 -1.26
N GLN A 18 14.92 18.80 -2.31
CA GLN A 18 13.93 18.13 -3.14
C GLN A 18 13.25 17.11 -2.23
N GLY A 19 12.06 17.45 -1.72
CA GLY A 19 11.17 16.47 -1.11
C GLY A 19 10.86 15.42 -2.15
N VAL A 20 11.02 14.14 -1.83
CA VAL A 20 10.58 13.05 -2.69
C VAL A 20 9.05 13.10 -2.68
N GLU A 21 8.47 13.63 -3.76
CA GLU A 21 7.02 13.68 -3.90
C GLU A 21 6.47 12.26 -4.02
N THR A 22 5.48 11.93 -3.20
CA THR A 22 4.85 10.60 -3.24
C THR A 22 4.03 10.53 -4.53
N PRO A 23 4.19 9.48 -5.37
CA PRO A 23 3.43 9.38 -6.62
C PRO A 23 1.93 9.34 -6.33
N VAL A 24 1.13 9.81 -7.29
CA VAL A 24 -0.33 9.61 -7.26
C VAL A 24 -0.62 8.16 -7.63
N ALA A 25 -1.55 7.52 -6.92
CA ALA A 25 -1.95 6.14 -7.18
C ALA A 25 -2.63 6.03 -8.55
N GLU A 26 -2.33 4.97 -9.29
CA GLU A 26 -3.00 4.68 -10.54
C GLU A 26 -4.38 4.05 -10.31
N VAL A 27 -5.37 4.43 -11.12
CA VAL A 27 -6.73 3.89 -11.06
C VAL A 27 -6.79 2.58 -11.83
N ALA A 28 -7.02 1.49 -11.11
CA ALA A 28 -7.28 0.16 -11.65
C ALA A 28 -8.76 -0.02 -12.01
N THR A 29 -9.05 -0.94 -12.92
CA THR A 29 -10.43 -1.33 -13.26
C THR A 29 -11.13 -2.12 -12.15
N ALA A 30 -10.36 -2.75 -11.25
CA ALA A 30 -10.87 -3.48 -10.10
C ALA A 30 -9.77 -3.59 -9.02
N ALA A 31 -10.20 -3.83 -7.77
CA ALA A 31 -9.30 -4.22 -6.69
C ALA A 31 -8.90 -5.70 -6.83
N ASP A 32 -7.66 -6.02 -6.47
CA ASP A 32 -7.16 -7.40 -6.54
C ASP A 32 -6.19 -7.68 -5.36
N CYS A 33 -6.62 -8.51 -4.41
CA CYS A 33 -5.80 -8.92 -3.27
C CYS A 33 -4.74 -9.98 -3.62
N LEU A 34 -4.82 -10.59 -4.81
CA LEU A 34 -3.95 -11.66 -5.26
C LEU A 34 -2.93 -11.19 -6.30
N ALA A 35 -2.95 -9.90 -6.63
CA ALA A 35 -1.94 -9.29 -7.49
C ALA A 35 -0.54 -9.38 -6.84
N PRO A 36 0.53 -9.65 -7.62
CA PRO A 36 1.88 -9.92 -7.09
C PRO A 36 2.43 -8.86 -6.11
N GLN A 37 2.17 -7.59 -6.40
CA GLN A 37 2.63 -6.44 -5.60
C GLN A 37 1.88 -6.33 -4.28
N VAL A 38 0.63 -6.78 -4.23
CA VAL A 38 -0.17 -6.86 -3.01
C VAL A 38 0.35 -7.99 -2.12
N LEU A 39 0.54 -9.19 -2.68
CA LEU A 39 1.11 -10.33 -1.96
C LEU A 39 2.49 -10.02 -1.37
N THR A 40 3.35 -9.37 -2.16
CA THR A 40 4.68 -8.93 -1.69
C THR A 40 4.57 -7.94 -0.53
N ALA A 41 3.65 -6.98 -0.61
CA ALA A 41 3.44 -5.99 0.45
C ALA A 41 2.88 -6.60 1.74
N LEU A 42 2.14 -7.71 1.64
CA LEU A 42 1.66 -8.50 2.77
C LEU A 42 2.73 -9.43 3.37
N GLY A 43 3.93 -9.47 2.79
CA GLY A 43 5.05 -10.28 3.27
C GLY A 43 5.07 -11.71 2.75
N VAL A 44 4.28 -12.04 1.71
CA VAL A 44 4.39 -13.33 1.03
C VAL A 44 5.73 -13.39 0.30
N PRO A 45 6.56 -14.44 0.48
CA PRO A 45 7.89 -14.49 -0.13
C PRO A 45 7.82 -14.50 -1.66
N GLN A 46 8.71 -13.74 -2.31
CA GLN A 46 8.68 -13.52 -3.76
C GLN A 46 8.86 -14.81 -4.57
N GLU A 47 9.63 -15.76 -4.04
CA GLU A 47 9.80 -17.09 -4.62
C GLU A 47 8.48 -17.87 -4.71
N VAL A 48 7.54 -17.59 -3.82
CA VAL A 48 6.20 -18.19 -3.82
C VAL A 48 5.28 -17.41 -4.77
N VAL A 49 5.35 -16.07 -4.74
CA VAL A 49 4.55 -15.17 -5.60
C VAL A 49 4.87 -15.35 -7.10
N ALA A 50 6.14 -15.59 -7.45
CA ALA A 50 6.59 -15.76 -8.83
C ALA A 50 6.08 -17.05 -9.51
N THR A 51 5.45 -17.95 -8.75
CA THR A 51 4.90 -19.20 -9.28
C THR A 51 3.43 -19.04 -9.68
N ARG A 52 3.17 -18.77 -10.97
CA ARG A 52 1.85 -18.91 -11.62
C ARG A 52 0.66 -18.15 -10.98
N SER A 53 0.83 -16.94 -10.45
CA SER A 53 -0.36 -16.13 -10.15
C SER A 53 -1.07 -15.77 -11.48
N PRO A 54 -2.35 -16.15 -11.69
CA PRO A 54 -3.11 -15.75 -12.88
C PRO A 54 -3.49 -14.26 -12.86
N HIS A 55 -3.14 -13.55 -11.78
CA HIS A 55 -3.47 -12.15 -11.55
C HIS A 55 -2.52 -11.22 -12.28
N ALA A 56 -3.07 -10.13 -12.80
CA ALA A 56 -2.28 -9.07 -13.40
C ALA A 56 -1.47 -8.31 -12.34
N ASP A 57 -0.43 -7.62 -12.79
CA ASP A 57 0.30 -6.70 -11.92
C ASP A 57 -0.63 -5.60 -11.42
N ALA A 58 -0.55 -5.31 -10.12
CA ALA A 58 -1.27 -4.20 -9.52
C ALA A 58 -0.64 -2.88 -9.99
N PRO A 59 -1.44 -1.88 -10.41
CA PRO A 59 -0.96 -0.56 -10.78
C PRO A 59 -0.17 0.13 -9.67
N VAL A 60 0.52 1.24 -9.96
CA VAL A 60 1.37 1.93 -8.97
C VAL A 60 0.53 2.40 -7.76
N ALA A 61 0.99 2.08 -6.54
CA ALA A 61 0.40 2.60 -5.31
C ALA A 61 0.88 4.03 -5.03
N GLY A 62 0.06 4.84 -4.38
CA GLY A 62 0.40 6.24 -4.16
C GLY A 62 -0.61 7.03 -3.34
N GLN A 63 -0.57 8.36 -3.48
CA GLN A 63 -1.60 9.26 -2.94
C GLN A 63 -2.94 9.02 -3.66
N VAL A 64 -4.05 9.16 -2.94
CA VAL A 64 -5.38 9.06 -3.55
C VAL A 64 -5.54 10.16 -4.61
N PRO A 65 -5.91 9.84 -5.87
CA PRO A 65 -6.07 10.84 -6.91
C PRO A 65 -7.14 11.87 -6.55
N GLY A 66 -6.88 13.14 -6.89
CA GLY A 66 -7.87 14.20 -6.71
C GLY A 66 -9.17 13.87 -7.44
N GLY A 67 -10.30 13.94 -6.71
CA GLY A 67 -11.63 13.63 -7.25
C GLY A 67 -11.97 12.14 -7.32
N PHE A 68 -11.10 11.24 -6.86
CA PHE A 68 -11.48 9.85 -6.62
C PHE A 68 -12.35 9.79 -5.35
N VAL A 69 -13.60 9.33 -5.49
CA VAL A 69 -14.58 9.26 -4.39
C VAL A 69 -14.87 7.79 -4.08
N PRO A 70 -14.23 7.22 -3.06
CA PRO A 70 -14.50 5.83 -2.69
C PRO A 70 -15.86 5.69 -2.01
N VAL A 71 -16.47 4.53 -2.18
CA VAL A 71 -17.70 4.13 -1.49
C VAL A 71 -17.51 2.87 -0.64
N SER A 72 -16.39 2.18 -0.83
CA SER A 72 -15.99 1.03 0.00
C SER A 72 -14.48 0.88 0.02
N VAL A 73 -13.98 0.07 0.93
CA VAL A 73 -12.58 -0.33 1.03
C VAL A 73 -12.50 -1.84 0.95
N LEU A 74 -11.52 -2.37 0.22
CA LEU A 74 -11.13 -3.76 0.32
C LEU A 74 -9.82 -3.83 1.12
N SER A 75 -9.89 -4.40 2.32
CA SER A 75 -8.74 -4.68 3.17
C SER A 75 -8.22 -6.09 2.87
N CYS A 76 -6.99 -6.19 2.36
CA CYS A 76 -6.33 -7.46 2.11
C CYS A 76 -5.35 -7.77 3.25
N GLU A 77 -5.44 -8.95 3.85
CA GLU A 77 -4.61 -9.38 4.98
C GLU A 77 -4.04 -10.77 4.75
N LEU A 78 -2.81 -11.00 5.21
CA LEU A 78 -2.23 -12.34 5.29
C LEU A 78 -2.77 -13.04 6.55
N ASP A 79 -3.60 -14.06 6.34
CA ASP A 79 -4.32 -14.78 7.39
C ASP A 79 -3.76 -16.19 7.61
N GLY A 80 -2.43 -16.29 7.62
CA GLY A 80 -1.71 -17.55 7.82
C GLY A 80 -1.70 -18.45 6.57
N THR A 81 -2.04 -19.74 6.76
CA THR A 81 -1.94 -20.75 5.70
C THR A 81 -3.19 -21.63 5.61
N LEU A 82 -3.54 -22.04 4.39
CA LEU A 82 -4.55 -23.04 4.07
C LEU A 82 -3.88 -24.34 3.63
N ARG A 83 -4.53 -25.48 3.87
CA ARG A 83 -4.03 -26.79 3.45
C ARG A 83 -5.09 -27.56 2.68
N ASP A 84 -4.69 -28.19 1.60
CA ASP A 84 -5.50 -29.11 0.81
C ASP A 84 -4.68 -30.30 0.28
N SER A 85 -5.23 -31.04 -0.68
CA SER A 85 -4.57 -32.17 -1.34
C SER A 85 -3.35 -31.77 -2.17
N ASP A 86 -3.28 -30.52 -2.62
CA ASP A 86 -2.20 -30.01 -3.46
C ASP A 86 -1.05 -29.45 -2.62
N GLY A 87 -1.33 -29.02 -1.38
CA GLY A 87 -0.31 -28.71 -0.39
C GLY A 87 -0.71 -27.67 0.64
N VAL A 88 0.25 -26.83 1.03
CA VAL A 88 0.08 -25.70 1.96
C VAL A 88 0.21 -24.40 1.18
N TRP A 89 -0.75 -23.52 1.35
CA TRP A 89 -0.92 -22.27 0.63
C TRP A 89 -0.92 -21.09 1.61
N SER A 90 -0.38 -19.93 1.22
CA SER A 90 -0.63 -18.69 1.95
C SER A 90 -2.11 -18.29 1.81
N ALA A 91 -2.72 -17.91 2.93
CA ALA A 91 -4.12 -17.50 3.00
C ALA A 91 -4.23 -15.98 2.97
N ILE A 92 -5.00 -15.43 2.02
CA ILE A 92 -5.26 -13.99 1.97
C ILE A 92 -6.74 -13.76 2.23
N THR A 93 -7.06 -13.01 3.28
CA THR A 93 -8.43 -12.61 3.59
C THR A 93 -8.67 -11.22 3.02
N ALA A 94 -9.71 -11.08 2.20
CA ALA A 94 -10.16 -9.81 1.67
C ALA A 94 -11.48 -9.43 2.34
N THR A 95 -11.47 -8.35 3.11
CA THR A 95 -12.65 -7.85 3.83
C THR A 95 -13.12 -6.56 3.19
N ARG A 96 -14.39 -6.53 2.79
CA ARG A 96 -15.04 -5.31 2.32
C ARG A 96 -15.52 -4.52 3.52
N LEU A 97 -15.12 -3.26 3.58
CA LEU A 97 -15.50 -2.30 4.61
C LEU A 97 -16.29 -1.15 3.97
N GLU A 98 -17.39 -0.77 4.60
CA GLU A 98 -18.27 0.32 4.19
C GLU A 98 -18.61 1.23 5.37
N GLY A 99 -19.18 2.41 5.09
CA GLY A 99 -19.48 3.43 6.09
C GLY A 99 -19.01 4.80 5.63
N ASP A 100 -18.80 5.70 6.60
CA ASP A 100 -18.23 7.03 6.33
C ASP A 100 -16.71 6.91 6.15
N LEU A 101 -16.25 7.11 4.91
CA LEU A 101 -14.85 6.98 4.53
C LEU A 101 -14.05 8.29 4.66
N ASP A 102 -14.69 9.40 5.06
CA ASP A 102 -14.03 10.72 5.06
C ASP A 102 -12.82 10.75 6.00
N ALA A 103 -12.96 10.13 7.18
CA ALA A 103 -11.87 10.01 8.14
C ALA A 103 -10.69 9.20 7.58
N LEU A 104 -10.97 8.10 6.89
CA LEU A 104 -9.95 7.25 6.28
C LEU A 104 -9.22 7.97 5.14
N VAL A 105 -9.98 8.59 4.23
CA VAL A 105 -9.39 9.35 3.10
C VAL A 105 -8.55 10.52 3.62
N SER A 106 -9.02 11.21 4.66
CA SER A 106 -8.26 12.29 5.29
C SER A 106 -6.98 11.79 5.96
N ALA A 107 -7.03 10.64 6.64
CA ALA A 107 -5.85 10.03 7.24
C ALA A 107 -4.82 9.62 6.17
N LEU A 108 -5.26 8.99 5.08
CA LEU A 108 -4.41 8.58 3.96
C LEU A 108 -3.78 9.77 3.20
N ALA A 109 -4.42 10.94 3.24
CA ALA A 109 -3.90 12.16 2.61
C ALA A 109 -2.79 12.84 3.43
N LEU A 110 -2.52 12.39 4.66
CA LEU A 110 -1.44 12.94 5.47
C LEU A 110 -0.07 12.64 4.82
N PRO A 111 0.90 13.56 4.92
CA PRO A 111 2.24 13.31 4.41
C PRO A 111 2.98 12.30 5.30
N SER A 112 3.76 11.41 4.66
CA SER A 112 4.78 10.63 5.37
C SER A 112 5.89 11.55 5.88
N ALA A 113 6.32 11.33 7.12
CA ALA A 113 7.45 12.05 7.68
C ALA A 113 8.78 11.56 7.08
N SER A 114 9.72 12.48 6.89
CA SER A 114 11.08 12.14 6.49
C SER A 114 11.75 11.22 7.51
N ARG A 115 12.43 10.18 7.04
CA ARG A 115 13.15 9.27 7.93
C ARG A 115 14.27 9.98 8.67
N THR A 116 14.27 9.91 9.99
CA THR A 116 15.27 10.57 10.84
C THR A 116 15.50 9.81 12.15
N GLY A 117 16.73 9.89 12.69
CA GLY A 117 17.10 9.29 13.98
C GLY A 117 17.29 7.77 13.94
N THR A 118 17.39 7.16 15.12
CA THR A 118 17.44 5.70 15.30
C THR A 118 16.07 5.20 15.74
N CYS A 119 15.60 4.13 15.09
CA CYS A 119 14.32 3.50 15.37
C CYS A 119 14.55 2.04 15.77
N THR A 120 13.88 1.61 16.84
CA THR A 120 14.05 0.27 17.42
C THR A 120 12.71 -0.45 17.46
N GLY A 121 12.74 -1.76 17.21
CA GLY A 121 11.57 -2.64 17.25
C GLY A 121 11.08 -3.01 15.85
N PRO A 122 10.24 -4.05 15.76
CA PRO A 122 9.75 -4.55 14.49
C PRO A 122 8.89 -3.52 13.76
N GLN A 123 8.81 -3.67 12.44
CA GLN A 123 7.83 -2.96 11.63
C GLN A 123 6.49 -3.71 11.75
N PRO A 124 5.38 -3.03 12.08
CA PRO A 124 4.08 -3.68 12.07
C PRO A 124 3.70 -4.06 10.63
N LEU A 125 3.12 -5.24 10.47
CA LEU A 125 2.40 -5.60 9.25
C LEU A 125 1.03 -4.91 9.28
N VAL A 126 0.67 -4.26 8.18
CA VAL A 126 -0.62 -3.60 8.01
C VAL A 126 -1.33 -4.18 6.78
N PRO A 127 -2.67 -4.14 6.74
CA PRO A 127 -3.38 -4.56 5.54
C PRO A 127 -2.99 -3.71 4.34
N VAL A 128 -3.03 -4.35 3.17
CA VAL A 128 -3.01 -3.63 1.90
C VAL A 128 -4.42 -3.21 1.59
N LEU A 129 -4.62 -1.91 1.37
CA LEU A 129 -5.93 -1.35 1.11
C LEU A 129 -6.15 -1.13 -0.39
N TRP A 130 -7.39 -1.32 -0.82
CA TRP A 130 -7.91 -0.74 -2.05
C TRP A 130 -9.09 0.14 -1.72
N LEU A 131 -9.07 1.40 -2.15
CA LEU A 131 -10.25 2.26 -2.12
C LEU A 131 -11.03 2.04 -3.41
N VAL A 132 -12.32 1.73 -3.31
CA VAL A 132 -13.15 1.33 -4.46
C VAL A 132 -14.30 2.31 -4.64
N ASP A 133 -14.48 2.82 -5.85
CA ASP A 133 -15.55 3.76 -6.19
C ASP A 133 -16.85 3.05 -6.60
N ALA A 134 -17.91 3.85 -6.83
CA ALA A 134 -19.22 3.35 -7.24
C ALA A 134 -19.25 2.64 -8.61
N MET A 135 -18.19 2.79 -9.42
CA MET A 135 -18.04 2.12 -10.71
C MET A 135 -17.21 0.82 -10.57
N GLY A 136 -16.75 0.48 -9.36
CA GLY A 136 -15.88 -0.66 -9.09
C GLY A 136 -14.40 -0.41 -9.42
N ARG A 137 -14.03 0.80 -9.84
CA ARG A 137 -12.63 1.17 -10.06
C ARG A 137 -11.94 1.29 -8.72
N ALA A 138 -10.65 0.98 -8.68
CA ALA A 138 -9.93 0.89 -7.42
C ALA A 138 -8.59 1.63 -7.48
N VAL A 139 -8.18 2.21 -6.36
CA VAL A 139 -6.82 2.76 -6.16
C VAL A 139 -6.19 2.09 -4.95
N ARG A 140 -4.87 1.85 -5.03
CA ARG A 140 -4.09 1.31 -3.91
C ARG A 140 -3.36 2.46 -3.21
N PRO A 141 -3.88 3.00 -2.10
CA PRO A 141 -3.20 4.06 -1.39
C PRO A 141 -1.95 3.56 -0.67
N LEU A 142 -0.97 4.43 -0.49
CA LEU A 142 0.13 4.19 0.45
C LEU A 142 -0.29 4.61 1.86
N TRP A 143 0.17 3.85 2.85
CA TRP A 143 0.04 4.25 4.24
C TRP A 143 1.00 5.40 4.53
N PRO A 144 0.54 6.54 5.08
CA PRO A 144 1.43 7.56 5.59
C PRO A 144 2.24 6.99 6.74
N THR A 145 3.52 7.34 6.79
CA THR A 145 4.44 6.82 7.82
C THR A 145 5.00 7.91 8.71
N ASP A 146 5.40 7.54 9.92
CA ASP A 146 6.16 8.39 10.82
C ASP A 146 7.66 8.46 10.43
N ARG A 147 8.47 9.14 11.25
CA ARG A 147 9.93 9.28 11.02
C ARG A 147 10.70 7.96 11.04
N CYS A 148 10.10 6.90 11.58
CA CYS A 148 10.65 5.55 11.60
C CYS A 148 10.18 4.70 10.42
N GLY A 149 9.35 5.26 9.55
CA GLY A 149 8.71 4.51 8.48
C GLY A 149 7.59 3.61 8.99
N ARG A 150 7.09 3.80 10.21
CA ARG A 150 5.94 3.05 10.74
C ARG A 150 4.64 3.68 10.24
N PRO A 151 3.64 2.87 9.87
CA PRO A 151 2.32 3.38 9.52
C PRO A 151 1.77 4.27 10.63
N GLN A 152 1.23 5.44 10.26
CA GLN A 152 0.58 6.33 11.22
C GLN A 152 -0.75 5.73 11.69
N PRO A 153 -1.12 5.88 12.98
CA PRO A 153 -2.26 5.18 13.57
C PRO A 153 -3.61 5.62 13.02
N GLY A 154 -3.73 6.87 12.53
CA GLY A 154 -5.00 7.43 12.07
C GLY A 154 -5.69 6.62 10.96
N VAL A 155 -4.93 5.89 10.13
CA VAL A 155 -5.51 4.99 9.13
C VAL A 155 -6.12 3.76 9.78
N SER A 156 -5.42 3.12 10.72
CA SER A 156 -5.96 1.98 11.48
C SER A 156 -7.18 2.38 12.30
N GLU A 157 -7.12 3.51 13.01
CA GLU A 157 -8.24 4.05 13.79
C GLU A 157 -9.47 4.33 12.90
N ALA A 158 -9.26 4.86 11.69
CA ALA A 158 -10.34 5.09 10.74
C ALA A 158 -10.93 3.79 10.15
N LEU A 159 -10.13 2.72 10.02
CA LEU A 159 -10.64 1.42 9.55
C LEU A 159 -11.49 0.72 10.63
N GLU A 160 -11.14 0.86 11.91
CA GLU A 160 -11.83 0.20 13.03
C GLU A 160 -13.30 0.63 13.20
N VAL A 161 -13.66 1.81 12.71
CA VAL A 161 -15.04 2.33 12.78
C VAL A 161 -15.90 1.97 11.57
N LEU A 162 -15.30 1.38 10.53
CA LEU A 162 -16.03 0.93 9.35
C LEU A 162 -16.71 -0.41 9.59
N GLU A 163 -17.83 -0.62 8.90
CA GLU A 163 -18.59 -1.86 8.97
C GLU A 163 -18.05 -2.87 7.95
N ALA A 164 -17.73 -4.08 8.42
CA ALA A 164 -17.42 -5.19 7.53
C ALA A 164 -18.71 -5.76 6.92
N THR A 165 -18.88 -5.57 5.60
CA THR A 165 -20.08 -6.02 4.87
C THR A 165 -19.87 -7.35 4.14
N GLY A 166 -18.62 -7.80 4.02
CA GLY A 166 -18.28 -9.10 3.43
C GLY A 166 -16.83 -9.47 3.67
N SER A 167 -16.53 -10.76 3.61
CA SER A 167 -15.17 -11.28 3.74
C SER A 167 -15.02 -12.59 2.97
N ASP A 168 -13.93 -12.70 2.22
CA ASP A 168 -13.57 -13.89 1.46
C ASP A 168 -12.11 -14.25 1.74
N THR A 169 -11.82 -15.54 1.89
CA THR A 169 -10.45 -16.04 2.06
C THR A 169 -10.00 -16.81 0.82
N TYR A 170 -8.83 -16.45 0.32
CA TYR A 170 -8.25 -16.98 -0.91
C TYR A 170 -6.97 -17.77 -0.64
N ARG A 171 -6.72 -18.77 -1.49
CA ARG A 171 -5.41 -19.43 -1.61
C ARG A 171 -4.57 -18.61 -2.59
N ALA A 172 -3.53 -17.96 -2.09
CA ALA A 172 -2.74 -17.04 -2.92
C ALA A 172 -1.51 -17.67 -3.55
N ALA A 173 -0.74 -18.44 -2.78
CA ALA A 173 0.57 -18.91 -3.23
C ALA A 173 0.92 -20.25 -2.56
N LEU A 174 1.31 -21.26 -3.35
CA LEU A 174 1.63 -22.60 -2.83
C LEU A 174 3.02 -22.59 -2.18
N GLU A 175 3.07 -22.60 -0.86
CA GLU A 175 4.31 -22.60 -0.08
C GLU A 175 5.00 -23.97 -0.11
N ARG A 176 4.20 -25.05 -0.08
CA ARG A 176 4.71 -26.42 -0.05
C ARG A 176 3.76 -27.37 -0.73
N ALA A 177 4.21 -28.02 -1.81
CA ALA A 177 3.46 -29.09 -2.46
C ALA A 177 3.26 -30.31 -1.55
N ALA A 178 2.14 -31.01 -1.72
CA ALA A 178 1.92 -32.30 -1.11
C ALA A 178 2.97 -33.32 -1.59
N SER A 179 3.40 -34.21 -0.69
CA SER A 179 4.32 -35.29 -1.06
C SER A 179 3.59 -36.31 -1.94
N PRO A 180 4.19 -36.78 -3.05
CA PRO A 180 3.58 -37.82 -3.85
C PRO A 180 3.44 -39.09 -3.00
N THR A 181 2.23 -39.63 -2.93
CA THR A 181 2.00 -40.93 -2.31
C THR A 181 2.40 -41.98 -3.35
N GLY A 182 3.54 -42.64 -3.12
CA GLY A 182 4.05 -43.73 -3.95
C GLY A 182 3.32 -45.04 -3.72
#